data_AF-A0A4Y2UES9-F1
#
_entry.id   AF-A0A4Y2UES9-F1
#
_cell.length_a   1.000
_cell.length_b   1.000
_cell.length_c   1.000
_cell.angle_alpha   90.00
_cell.angle_beta   90.00
_cell.angle_gamma   90.00
#
_symmetry.space_group_name_H-M   'P 1'
#
loop_
_entity.id
_entity.type
_entity.pdbx_description
1 polymer ?
#
loop_
_entity_poly.entity_id
_entity_poly.type
_entity_poly.pdbx_seq_one_letter_code
_entity_poly.pdbx_strand_id
1 'polypeptide(L)'
;MAPRFGTSIIKIAQLVGCSRSAVVSIHANDGDTSSRRQGVGRPRVIKERGRRRLSRLVKQNRRQTVAQLTDQYNAGPSASVSEHTV
;
A
#
# COMPACT_ATOMS: atom_id res chain seq x y z
N MET A 1 4.95 20.70 25.34
CA MET A 1 5.83 21.72 24.73
C MET A 1 7.27 21.30 25.01
N ALA A 2 7.99 20.84 23.99
CA ALA A 2 9.39 20.44 24.13
C ALA A 2 10.31 21.67 24.03
N PRO A 3 11.44 21.73 24.75
CA PRO A 3 12.30 22.91 24.74
C PRO A 3 12.85 23.18 23.35
N ARG A 4 12.88 24.46 22.96
CA ARG A 4 13.56 24.93 21.74
C ARG A 4 15.06 24.85 21.98
N PHE A 5 15.64 23.66 21.81
CA PHE A 5 17.06 23.43 21.98
C PHE A 5 17.83 24.24 20.92
N GLY A 6 18.52 25.29 21.36
CA GLY A 6 19.50 26.07 20.58
C GLY A 6 20.78 25.29 20.27
N THR A 7 20.68 23.99 19.97
CA THR A 7 21.80 23.14 19.58
C THR A 7 21.94 23.16 18.06
N SER A 8 23.13 23.54 17.58
CA SER A 8 23.45 23.55 16.14
C SER A 8 23.18 22.18 15.51
N ILE A 9 22.53 22.18 14.33
CA ILE A 9 22.24 20.99 13.52
C ILE A 9 23.50 20.14 13.30
N ILE A 10 24.69 20.76 13.22
CA ILE A 10 25.97 20.06 13.05
C ILE A 10 26.28 19.18 14.27
N LYS A 11 26.06 19.69 15.48
CA LYS A 11 26.33 18.97 16.73
C LYS A 11 25.37 17.79 16.88
N ILE A 12 24.11 17.96 16.48
CA ILE A 12 23.11 16.88 16.46
C ILE A 12 23.48 15.82 15.41
N ALA A 13 23.88 16.23 14.21
CA ALA A 13 24.30 15.33 13.14
C ALA A 13 25.51 14.47 13.54
N GLN A 14 26.52 15.07 14.19
CA GLN A 14 27.68 14.34 14.71
C GLN A 14 27.32 13.39 15.84
N LEU A 15 26.45 13.81 16.77
CA LEU A 15 25.99 12.99 17.88
C LEU A 15 25.19 11.77 17.41
N VAL A 16 24.34 11.95 16.41
CA VAL A 16 23.47 10.89 15.85
C VAL A 16 24.19 10.07 14.76
N GLY A 17 25.38 10.51 14.31
CA GLY A 17 26.13 9.85 13.25
C GLY A 17 25.43 9.87 11.89
N CYS A 18 24.59 10.88 11.64
CA CYS A 18 23.74 11.01 10.45
C CYS A 18 24.05 12.30 9.69
N SER A 19 23.64 12.40 8.43
CA SER A 19 23.83 13.64 7.67
C SER A 19 23.02 14.81 8.27
N ARG A 20 23.51 16.04 8.08
CA ARG A 20 22.76 17.26 8.45
C ARG A 20 21.38 17.29 7.80
N SER A 21 21.26 16.80 6.55
CA SER A 21 19.98 16.74 5.83
C SER A 21 19.00 15.75 6.46
N ALA A 22 19.47 14.60 6.97
CA ALA A 22 18.61 13.66 7.68
C ALA A 22 18.07 14.27 8.98
N VAL A 23 18.92 14.96 9.74
CA VAL A 23 18.50 15.66 10.97
C VAL A 23 17.46 16.74 10.68
N VAL A 24 17.66 17.54 9.62
CA VAL A 24 16.69 18.57 9.20
C VAL A 24 15.38 17.94 8.73
N SER A 25 15.44 16.87 7.94
CA SER A 25 14.26 16.15 7.47
C SER A 25 13.46 15.62 8.66
N ILE A 26 14.10 14.97 9.63
CA ILE A 26 13.42 14.46 10.84
C ILE A 26 12.83 15.60 11.67
N HIS A 27 13.55 16.72 11.81
CA HIS A 27 13.05 17.89 12.56
C HIS A 27 11.84 18.56 11.89
N ALA A 28 11.81 18.60 10.56
CA ALA A 28 10.72 19.19 9.78
C ALA A 28 9.47 18.28 9.68
N ASN A 29 9.55 17.02 10.13
CA ASN A 29 8.45 16.07 10.10
C ASN A 29 7.59 16.10 11.39
N ASP A 30 7.58 17.21 12.15
CA ASP A 30 6.65 17.53 13.27
C ASP A 30 6.25 16.35 14.20
N GLY A 31 7.17 15.42 14.46
CA GLY A 31 6.97 14.28 15.35
C GLY A 31 6.63 12.94 14.69
N ASP A 32 6.46 12.87 13.36
CA ASP A 32 6.38 11.60 12.65
C ASP A 32 7.79 11.03 12.42
N THR A 33 8.28 10.34 13.44
CA THR A 33 9.53 9.55 13.40
C THR A 33 9.31 8.17 12.79
N SER A 34 8.09 7.84 12.37
CA SER A 34 7.80 6.52 11.83
C SER A 34 8.41 6.37 10.44
N SER A 35 9.04 5.23 10.19
CA SER A 35 9.40 4.80 8.83
C SER A 35 8.12 4.41 8.10
N ARG A 36 7.26 5.38 7.80
CA ARG A 36 5.96 5.13 7.18
C ARG A 36 6.22 4.62 5.76
N ARG A 37 6.26 3.29 5.60
CA ARG A 37 6.37 2.62 4.30
C ARG A 37 5.10 2.93 3.52
N GLN A 38 5.12 4.01 2.75
CA GLN A 38 4.03 4.31 1.83
C GLN A 38 4.00 3.21 0.75
N GLY A 39 2.99 2.35 0.82
CA GLY A 39 2.49 1.59 -0.32
C GLY A 39 3.52 0.80 -1.12
N VAL A 40 4.50 0.15 -0.48
CA VAL A 40 5.43 -0.77 -1.15
C VAL A 40 4.73 -2.09 -1.47
N GLY A 41 3.94 -2.12 -2.54
CA GLY A 41 3.27 -3.33 -3.01
C GLY A 41 2.68 -3.16 -4.40
N ARG A 42 2.71 -4.23 -5.20
CA ARG A 42 2.09 -4.23 -6.54
C ARG A 42 0.57 -4.00 -6.39
N PRO A 43 -0.03 -3.08 -7.16
CA PRO A 43 -1.48 -2.89 -7.15
C PRO A 43 -2.22 -4.22 -7.41
N ARG A 44 -3.22 -4.53 -6.59
CA ARG A 44 -4.05 -5.72 -6.78
C ARG A 44 -4.90 -5.57 -8.04
N VAL A 45 -4.88 -6.58 -8.90
CA VAL A 45 -5.73 -6.67 -10.09
C VAL A 45 -7.21 -6.69 -9.69
N ILE A 46 -7.55 -7.46 -8.65
CA ILE A 46 -8.89 -7.51 -8.09
C ILE A 46 -8.96 -6.61 -6.85
N LYS A 47 -9.68 -5.50 -6.97
CA LYS A 47 -10.04 -4.63 -5.83
C LYS A 47 -11.15 -5.28 -5.00
N GLU A 48 -11.39 -4.77 -3.79
CA GLU A 48 -12.36 -5.33 -2.85
C GLU A 48 -13.78 -5.50 -3.44
N ARG A 49 -14.22 -4.56 -4.28
CA ARG A 49 -15.49 -4.66 -5.01
C ARG A 49 -15.53 -5.86 -5.96
N GLY A 50 -14.44 -6.10 -6.68
CA GLY A 50 -14.27 -7.25 -7.55
C GLY A 50 -14.32 -8.57 -6.77
N ARG A 51 -13.64 -8.60 -5.61
CA ARG A 51 -13.63 -9.77 -4.72
C ARG A 51 -15.04 -10.13 -4.20
N ARG A 52 -15.84 -9.13 -3.80
CA ARG A 52 -17.24 -9.35 -3.41
C ARG A 52 -18.12 -9.84 -4.57
N ARG A 53 -17.87 -9.37 -5.79
CA ARG A 53 -18.59 -9.84 -6.99
C ARG A 53 -18.22 -11.29 -7.31
N LEU A 54 -16.94 -11.63 -7.34
CA LEU A 54 -16.46 -13.01 -7.54
C LEU A 54 -17.03 -13.97 -6.49
N SER A 55 -17.02 -13.59 -5.21
CA SER A 55 -17.58 -14.43 -4.15
C SER A 55 -19.07 -14.73 -4.35
N ARG A 56 -19.86 -13.76 -4.86
CA ARG A 56 -21.27 -14.00 -5.21
C ARG A 56 -21.41 -14.91 -6.42
N LEU A 57 -20.59 -14.69 -7.46
CA LEU A 57 -20.58 -15.48 -8.69
C LEU A 57 -20.32 -16.97 -8.40
N VAL A 58 -19.27 -17.26 -7.64
CA VAL A 58 -18.90 -18.63 -7.25
C VAL A 58 -20.00 -19.30 -6.41
N LYS A 59 -20.63 -18.54 -5.50
CA LYS A 59 -21.72 -19.07 -4.66
C LYS A 59 -22.97 -19.42 -5.46
N GLN A 60 -23.29 -18.64 -6.51
CA GLN A 60 -24.43 -18.85 -7.39
C GLN A 60 -24.19 -20.01 -8.37
N ASN A 61 -22.96 -20.15 -8.86
CA ASN A 61 -22.60 -21.08 -9.92
C ASN A 61 -21.69 -22.22 -9.45
N ARG A 62 -22.09 -22.95 -8.40
CA ARG A 62 -21.28 -24.01 -7.78
C ARG A 62 -20.86 -25.16 -8.70
N ARG A 63 -21.51 -25.31 -9.87
CA ARG A 63 -21.26 -26.39 -10.84
C ARG A 63 -20.46 -25.93 -12.07
N GLN A 64 -20.14 -24.64 -12.19
CA GLN A 64 -19.41 -24.11 -13.35
C GLN A 64 -17.90 -24.21 -13.17
N THR A 65 -17.20 -24.32 -14.30
CA THR A 65 -15.73 -24.37 -14.36
C THR A 65 -15.13 -22.98 -14.16
N VAL A 66 -13.92 -22.90 -13.63
CA VAL A 66 -13.20 -21.62 -13.39
C VAL A 66 -13.06 -20.79 -14.67
N ALA A 67 -12.82 -21.42 -15.82
CA ALA A 67 -12.81 -20.74 -17.12
C ALA A 67 -14.12 -19.99 -17.41
N GLN A 68 -15.27 -20.66 -17.22
CA GLN A 68 -16.59 -20.06 -17.43
C GLN A 68 -16.87 -18.92 -16.44
N LEU A 69 -16.46 -19.07 -15.19
CA LEU A 69 -16.58 -18.02 -14.17
C LEU A 69 -15.69 -16.81 -14.49
N THR A 70 -14.52 -17.06 -15.08
CA THR A 70 -13.56 -16.02 -15.48
C THR A 70 -14.12 -15.22 -16.66
N ASP A 71 -14.66 -15.88 -17.68
CA ASP A 71 -15.34 -15.22 -18.81
C ASP A 71 -16.53 -14.39 -18.34
N GLN A 72 -17.38 -14.96 -17.47
CA GLN A 72 -18.53 -14.27 -16.90
C GLN A 72 -18.12 -13.07 -16.03
N TYR A 73 -17.02 -13.20 -15.28
CA TYR A 73 -16.49 -12.11 -14.49
C TYR A 73 -15.93 -11.00 -15.37
N ASN A 74 -15.20 -11.35 -16.43
CA ASN A 74 -14.55 -10.42 -17.36
C ASN A 74 -15.52 -9.72 -18.31
N ALA A 75 -16.75 -10.23 -18.49
CA ALA A 75 -17.80 -9.59 -19.29
C ALA A 75 -18.32 -8.23 -18.77
N GLY A 76 -17.67 -7.60 -17.79
CA GLY A 76 -18.12 -6.32 -17.20
C GLY A 76 -17.03 -5.34 -16.75
N PRO A 77 -15.91 -5.78 -16.13
CA PRO A 77 -14.83 -4.88 -15.72
C PRO A 77 -14.01 -4.42 -16.94
N SER A 78 -13.45 -3.21 -16.84
CA SER A 78 -12.53 -2.67 -17.85
C SER A 78 -11.17 -3.37 -17.91
N ALA A 79 -10.87 -4.23 -16.92
CA ALA A 79 -9.63 -5.00 -16.84
C ALA A 79 -9.97 -6.48 -16.75
N SER A 80 -9.40 -7.28 -17.65
CA SER A 80 -9.54 -8.73 -17.65
C SER A 80 -8.67 -9.36 -16.55
N VAL A 81 -9.15 -10.49 -16.04
CA VAL A 81 -8.51 -11.29 -15.01
C VAL A 81 -8.25 -12.68 -15.58
N SER A 82 -7.07 -13.24 -15.32
CA SER A 82 -6.72 -14.61 -15.71
C SER A 82 -7.39 -15.62 -14.79
N GLU A 83 -7.69 -16.82 -15.31
CA GLU A 83 -8.27 -17.92 -14.54
C GLU A 83 -7.50 -18.24 -13.26
N HIS A 84 -6.17 -18.15 -13.28
CA HIS A 84 -5.33 -18.42 -12.10
C HIS A 84 -5.49 -17.40 -10.96
N THR A 85 -6.17 -16.28 -11.22
CA THR A 85 -6.40 -15.21 -10.23
C THR A 85 -7.83 -15.25 -9.66
N VAL A 86 -8.74 -15.98 -10.30
CA VAL A 86 -10.16 -16.16 -9.93
C VAL A 86 -10.31 -17.31 -8.94
#